data_AF-F8GEK5-F1
#
_entry.id   AF-F8GEK5-F1
#
_cell.length_a   1.000
_cell.length_b   1.000
_cell.length_c   1.000
_cell.angle_alpha   90.00
_cell.angle_beta   90.00
_cell.angle_gamma   90.00
#
_symmetry.space_group_name_H-M   'P 1'
#
loop_
_entity.id
_entity.type
_entity.pdbx_description
1 polymer ?
#
loop_
_entity_poly.entity_id
_entity_poly.type
_entity_poly.pdbx_seq_one_letter_code
_entity_poly.pdbx_strand_id
1 'polypeptide(L)'
;MTKKLITPYMSTDQKCLDDVLLCLASTIEDGLISAGAKSGEYTRLDLFALAAPFALSMFNNPECDVSYTTGYPHEHHVFCDEDGK
;
A
#
# COMPACT_ATOMS: atom_id res chain seq x y z
N MET A 1 17.13 -10.99 7.56
CA MET A 1 15.98 -10.64 6.69
C MET A 1 14.71 -10.81 7.51
N THR A 2 13.92 -9.76 7.68
CA THR A 2 12.63 -9.82 8.39
C THR A 2 11.62 -10.52 7.48
N LYS A 3 10.89 -11.52 8.00
CA LYS A 3 9.89 -12.26 7.22
C LYS A 3 8.63 -11.40 7.08
N LYS A 4 8.27 -11.03 5.85
CA LYS A 4 6.99 -10.39 5.54
C LYS A 4 5.82 -11.33 5.84
N LEU A 5 4.74 -10.79 6.38
CA LEU A 5 3.46 -11.45 6.62
C LEU A 5 2.53 -11.37 5.42
N ILE A 6 2.62 -10.31 4.61
CA ILE A 6 1.92 -10.20 3.34
C ILE A 6 2.78 -10.84 2.24
N THR A 7 2.20 -11.84 1.57
CA THR A 7 2.87 -12.52 0.47
C THR A 7 2.94 -11.60 -0.74
N PRO A 8 4.08 -11.53 -1.45
CA PRO A 8 4.15 -10.82 -2.73
C PRO A 8 3.14 -11.38 -3.71
N TYR A 9 2.43 -10.50 -4.40
CA TYR A 9 1.44 -10.82 -5.43
C TYR A 9 1.94 -10.32 -6.79
N MET A 10 1.58 -11.03 -7.87
CA MET A 10 2.07 -10.74 -9.22
C MET A 10 1.19 -9.74 -9.98
N SER A 11 -0.11 -9.69 -9.69
CA SER A 11 -1.08 -8.85 -10.36
C SER A 11 -2.17 -8.46 -9.37
N THR A 12 -2.67 -7.23 -9.47
CA THR A 12 -3.78 -6.71 -8.66
C THR A 12 -4.75 -5.96 -9.55
N ASP A 13 -6.04 -6.04 -9.22
CA ASP A 13 -7.11 -5.28 -9.83
C ASP A 13 -7.50 -4.12 -8.91
N GLN A 14 -7.26 -2.89 -9.34
CA GLN A 14 -7.64 -1.69 -8.57
C GLN A 14 -9.15 -1.51 -8.41
N LYS A 15 -9.97 -2.24 -9.19
CA LYS A 15 -11.43 -2.29 -9.04
C LYS A 15 -11.88 -3.30 -7.99
N CYS A 16 -10.97 -4.11 -7.47
CA CYS A 16 -11.24 -5.04 -6.39
C CYS A 16 -10.77 -4.43 -5.06
N LEU A 17 -11.71 -4.18 -4.15
CA LEU A 17 -11.39 -3.60 -2.84
C LEU A 17 -10.38 -4.45 -2.06
N ASP A 18 -10.49 -5.77 -2.16
CA ASP A 18 -9.58 -6.70 -1.48
C ASP A 18 -8.13 -6.57 -2.00
N ASP A 19 -7.97 -6.37 -3.31
CA ASP A 19 -6.64 -6.19 -3.93
C ASP A 19 -6.03 -4.84 -3.56
N VAL A 20 -6.85 -3.78 -3.50
CA VAL A 20 -6.43 -2.45 -3.02
C VAL A 20 -6.02 -2.51 -1.56
N LEU A 21 -6.80 -3.18 -0.73
CA LEU A 21 -6.52 -3.41 0.68
C LEU A 21 -5.21 -4.18 0.87
N LEU A 22 -4.99 -5.22 0.07
CA LEU A 22 -3.76 -6.02 0.10
C LEU A 22 -2.54 -5.20 -0.33
N CYS A 23 -2.70 -4.32 -1.33
CA CYS A 23 -1.62 -3.43 -1.78
C CYS A 23 -1.19 -2.46 -0.70
N LEU A 24 -2.15 -1.81 -0.07
CA LEU A 24 -1.92 -0.87 1.01
C LEU A 24 -1.29 -1.56 2.22
N ALA A 25 -1.81 -2.73 2.60
CA ALA A 25 -1.24 -3.53 3.70
C ALA A 25 0.22 -3.92 3.43
N SER A 26 0.56 -4.35 2.19
CA SER A 26 1.95 -4.65 1.82
C SER A 26 2.84 -3.41 1.89
N THR A 27 2.33 -2.26 1.43
CA THR A 27 3.07 -0.98 1.44
C THR A 27 3.35 -0.50 2.86
N ILE A 28 2.36 -0.61 3.75
CA ILE A 28 2.51 -0.30 5.18
C ILE A 28 3.53 -1.24 5.82
N GLU A 29 3.47 -2.54 5.51
CA GLU A 29 4.44 -3.51 6.01
C GLU A 29 5.88 -3.17 5.58
N ASP A 30 6.07 -2.76 4.32
CA ASP A 30 7.38 -2.30 3.83
C ASP A 30 7.86 -1.04 4.58
N GLY A 31 6.96 -0.09 4.84
CA GLY A 31 7.25 1.09 5.66
C GLY A 31 7.66 0.73 7.09
N LEU A 32 6.94 -0.19 7.73
CA LEU A 32 7.24 -0.66 9.09
C LEU A 32 8.60 -1.35 9.15
N ILE A 33 8.88 -2.27 8.22
CA ILE A 33 10.18 -2.96 8.15
C ILE A 33 11.32 -1.95 7.92
N SER A 34 11.11 -0.96 7.05
CA SER A 34 12.09 0.09 6.77
C SER A 34 12.34 0.99 8.00
N ALA A 35 11.32 1.20 8.83
CA ALA A 35 11.42 1.91 10.11
C ALA A 35 12.07 1.07 11.23
N GLY A 36 12.41 -0.19 10.98
CA GLY A 36 13.08 -1.09 11.93
C GLY A 36 12.14 -2.02 12.69
N ALA A 37 10.85 -2.09 12.32
CA ALA A 37 9.92 -3.02 12.92
C ALA A 37 10.30 -4.47 12.61
N LYS A 38 10.10 -5.35 13.59
CA LYS A 38 10.41 -6.79 13.50
C LYS A 38 9.14 -7.61 13.36
N SER A 39 9.30 -8.77 12.73
CA SER A 39 8.24 -9.78 12.63
C SER A 39 7.77 -10.17 14.04
N GLY A 40 6.47 -10.04 14.31
CA GLY A 40 5.86 -10.29 15.61
C GLY A 40 5.48 -9.02 16.39
N GLU A 41 5.94 -7.85 15.97
CA GLU A 41 5.50 -6.55 16.54
C GLU A 41 4.16 -6.07 15.96
N TYR A 42 3.75 -6.67 14.84
CA TYR A 42 2.47 -6.44 14.19
C TYR A 42 1.94 -7.77 13.66
N THR A 43 0.62 -7.84 13.53
CA THR A 43 -0.10 -8.96 12.93
C THR A 43 -0.66 -8.58 11.56
N ARG A 44 -1.13 -9.57 10.79
CA ARG A 44 -1.85 -9.30 9.53
C ARG A 44 -3.10 -8.44 9.76
N LEU A 45 -3.78 -8.63 10.88
CA LEU A 45 -4.98 -7.86 11.21
C LEU A 45 -4.63 -6.38 11.44
N ASP A 46 -3.51 -6.08 12.08
CA ASP A 46 -3.05 -4.70 12.31
C ASP A 46 -2.74 -4.01 10.98
N LEU A 47 -2.05 -4.70 10.06
CA LEU A 47 -1.77 -4.19 8.72
C LEU A 47 -3.05 -3.88 7.94
N PHE A 48 -4.04 -4.76 8.00
CA PHE A 48 -5.34 -4.54 7.36
C PHE A 48 -6.14 -3.42 8.01
N ALA A 49 -6.11 -3.32 9.35
CA ALA A 49 -6.78 -2.24 10.07
C ALA A 49 -6.19 -0.87 9.72
N LEU A 50 -4.87 -0.78 9.57
CA LEU A 50 -4.18 0.43 9.13
C LEU A 50 -4.48 0.76 7.65
N ALA A 51 -4.58 -0.26 6.79
CA ALA A 51 -4.86 -0.10 5.37
C ALA A 51 -6.32 0.27 5.06
N ALA A 52 -7.28 -0.25 5.84
CA ALA A 52 -8.72 -0.13 5.60
C ALA A 52 -9.23 1.30 5.32
N PRO A 53 -8.91 2.35 6.12
CA PRO A 53 -9.42 3.68 5.85
C PRO A 53 -8.95 4.24 4.50
N PHE A 54 -7.72 3.94 4.09
CA PHE A 54 -7.15 4.36 2.81
C PHE A 54 -7.75 3.57 1.65
N ALA A 55 -7.95 2.26 1.82
CA ALA A 55 -8.57 1.41 0.81
C ALA A 55 -10.00 1.88 0.50
N LEU A 56 -10.78 2.20 1.54
CA LEU A 56 -12.14 2.73 1.39
C LEU A 56 -12.15 4.15 0.80
N SER A 57 -11.22 5.02 1.18
CA SER A 57 -11.17 6.38 0.64
C SER A 57 -10.86 6.38 -0.86
N MET A 58 -9.98 5.48 -1.31
CA MET A 58 -9.66 5.29 -2.72
C MET A 58 -10.80 4.66 -3.49
N PHE A 59 -11.36 3.57 -2.97
CA PHE A 59 -12.43 2.84 -3.65
C PHE A 59 -13.67 3.71 -3.87
N ASN A 60 -13.94 4.64 -2.94
CA ASN A 60 -15.06 5.57 -3.04
C ASN A 60 -14.76 6.84 -3.86
N ASN A 61 -13.50 7.12 -4.22
CA ASN A 61 -13.11 8.26 -5.03
C ASN A 61 -12.43 7.80 -6.33
N PRO A 62 -13.20 7.51 -7.39
CA PRO A 62 -12.66 7.00 -8.65
C PRO A 62 -11.77 7.99 -9.41
N GLU A 63 -11.72 9.25 -8.99
CA GLU A 63 -10.80 10.28 -9.52
C GLU A 63 -9.43 10.29 -8.83
N CYS A 64 -9.25 9.49 -7.76
CA CYS A 64 -8.00 9.39 -7.03
C CYS A 64 -7.07 8.35 -7.70
N ASP A 65 -6.33 8.77 -8.72
CA ASP A 65 -5.35 7.93 -9.42
C ASP A 65 -4.08 7.74 -8.55
N VAL A 66 -4.14 6.81 -7.60
CA VAL A 66 -2.99 6.49 -6.75
C VAL A 66 -2.31 5.23 -7.28
N SER A 67 -1.10 5.40 -7.82
CA SER A 67 -0.27 4.27 -8.25
C SER A 67 0.57 3.73 -7.08
N TYR A 68 0.52 2.41 -6.87
CA TYR A 68 1.36 1.70 -5.91
C TYR A 68 2.45 0.93 -6.64
N THR A 69 3.68 1.41 -6.57
CA THR A 69 4.82 0.66 -7.12
C THR A 69 5.30 -0.35 -6.07
N THR A 70 5.02 -1.63 -6.30
CA THR A 70 5.66 -2.72 -5.53
C THR A 70 7.08 -2.91 -6.02
N GLY A 71 8.01 -2.14 -5.44
CA GLY A 71 9.43 -2.24 -5.76
C GLY A 71 10.13 -0.90 -5.58
N TYR A 72 10.79 -0.73 -4.44
CA TYR A 72 11.94 0.17 -4.39
C TYR A 72 13.08 -0.47 -5.22
N PRO A 73 13.83 0.32 -6.00
CA PRO A 73 14.47 1.53 -5.50
C PRO A 73 13.96 2.84 -6.12
N HIS A 74 13.74 3.83 -5.25
CA HIS A 74 13.83 5.28 -5.46
C HIS A 74 13.77 5.81 -6.90
N GLU A 75 12.58 6.06 -7.43
CA GLU A 75 12.34 7.20 -8.33
C GLU A 75 11.05 7.88 -7.90
N HIS A 76 11.19 8.99 -7.16
CA HIS A 76 10.07 9.84 -6.77
C HIS A 76 9.53 10.52 -8.03
N HIS A 77 8.56 9.90 -8.70
CA HIS A 77 7.64 10.63 -9.57
C HIS A 77 6.43 11.03 -8.74
N VAL A 78 6.58 12.14 -8.01
CA VAL A 78 5.45 12.90 -7.49
C VAL A 78 4.79 13.55 -8.71
N PHE A 79 3.79 12.89 -9.30
CA PHE A 79 2.83 13.57 -10.15
C PHE A 79 1.84 14.26 -9.22
N CYS A 80 2.25 15.43 -8.72
CA CYS A 80 1.29 16.47 -8.39
C CYS A 80 0.95 17.12 -9.73
N ASP A 81 -0.22 16.82 -10.29
CA ASP A 81 -0.83 17.72 -11.26
C ASP A 81 -1.14 19.02 -10.51
N GLU A 82 -0.19 19.97 -10.60
CA GLU A 82 -0.46 21.37 -10.32
C GLU A 82 -1.47 21.87 -11.35
N ASP A 83 -2.56 22.45 -10.85
CA ASP A 83 -3.55 23.23 -11.58
C ASP A 83 -2.93 24.01 -12.75
N GLY A 84 -3.50 23.81 -13.94
CA GLY A 84 -2.96 24.35 -15.18
C GLY A 84 -3.99 24.59 -16.28
N LYS A 85 -5.23 25.01 -15.97
CA LYS A 85 -6.01 25.95 -16.80
C LYS A 85 -7.31 26.44 -16.17
#